data_AF-A0A948B3K6-F1
#
_entry.id   AF-A0A948B3K6-F1
#
_cell.length_a   1.000
_cell.length_b   1.000
_cell.length_c   1.000
_cell.angle_alpha   90.00
_cell.angle_beta   90.00
_cell.angle_gamma   90.00
#
_symmetry.space_group_name_H-M   'P 1'
#
loop_
_entity.id
_entity.type
_entity.pdbx_description
1 polymer ?
#
loop_
_entity_poly.entity_id
_entity_poly.type
_entity_poly.pdbx_seq_one_letter_code
_entity_poly.pdbx_strand_id
1 'polypeptide(L)'
;MKVGAKQRLATVFSLGFFALVAQSLLFREFFSVFEGNELGFGCFFSSWLLWVGAGALVARSLTRAVHKLTDFFEWLPLVYLPAFILQLHLVQHARMLAGVQPFELFPLAKMFPVAMLANAPVSFVTGLLFTIACAWLSGAGGLPPARVYFFEALGGGAGGVAVTAALAAGWPAETIFLVLAVANSSLATRFHDLAFNNKLYSARRRYITQYVAQYPLPDCGSKPSRRIMELTQRIC
;
A
#
# COMPACT_ATOMS: atom_id res chain seq x y z
N MET A 1 19.49 -1.95 16.86
CA MET A 1 18.45 -2.17 17.89
C MET A 1 17.75 -3.51 17.58
N LYS A 2 17.73 -4.49 18.49
CA LYS A 2 16.98 -5.73 18.28
C LYS A 2 15.48 -5.43 18.44
N VAL A 3 14.74 -5.47 17.33
CA VAL A 3 13.28 -5.26 17.30
C VAL A 3 12.60 -6.40 18.07
N GLY A 4 11.81 -6.07 19.09
CA GLY A 4 11.10 -7.08 19.90
C GLY A 4 10.00 -7.79 19.10
N ALA A 5 9.69 -9.05 19.42
CA ALA A 5 8.70 -9.87 18.69
C ALA A 5 7.33 -9.20 18.52
N LYS A 6 6.85 -8.46 19.54
CA LYS A 6 5.59 -7.69 19.45
C LYS A 6 5.65 -6.60 18.39
N GLN A 7 6.78 -5.92 18.26
CA GLN A 7 6.97 -4.85 17.29
C GLN A 7 7.07 -5.43 15.87
N ARG A 8 7.69 -6.60 15.72
CA ARG A 8 7.71 -7.33 14.44
C ARG A 8 6.31 -7.71 13.96
N LEU A 9 5.47 -8.26 14.84
CA LEU A 9 4.08 -8.60 14.52
C LEU A 9 3.25 -7.35 14.19
N ALA A 10 3.47 -6.24 14.89
CA ALA A 10 2.82 -4.98 14.57
C ALA A 10 3.20 -4.47 13.18
N THR A 11 4.47 -4.61 12.76
CA THR A 11 4.90 -4.27 11.40
C THR A 11 4.20 -5.13 10.34
N VAL A 12 4.05 -6.43 10.59
CA VAL A 12 3.33 -7.34 9.68
C VAL A 12 1.84 -6.99 9.60
N PHE A 13 1.22 -6.65 10.73
CA PHE A 13 -0.15 -6.15 10.75
C PHE A 13 -0.29 -4.86 9.94
N SER A 14 0.60 -3.88 10.14
CA SER A 14 0.58 -2.64 9.37
C SER A 14 0.76 -2.91 7.87
N LEU A 15 1.65 -3.83 7.49
CA LEU A 15 1.83 -4.22 6.09
C LEU A 15 0.51 -4.71 5.45
N GLY A 16 -0.22 -5.60 6.14
CA GLY A 16 -1.52 -6.07 5.67
C GLY A 16 -2.56 -4.97 5.59
N PHE A 17 -2.63 -4.11 6.61
CA PHE A 17 -3.51 -2.93 6.63
C PHE A 17 -3.26 -2.04 5.41
N PHE A 18 -1.99 -1.71 5.16
CA PHE A 18 -1.58 -0.88 4.04
C PHE A 18 -1.88 -1.54 2.69
N ALA A 19 -1.58 -2.83 2.56
CA ALA A 19 -1.81 -3.57 1.32
C ALA A 19 -3.30 -3.58 0.95
N LEU A 20 -4.19 -3.84 1.91
CA LEU A 20 -5.62 -3.92 1.61
C LEU A 20 -6.25 -2.54 1.34
N VAL A 21 -5.84 -1.49 2.07
CA VAL A 21 -6.32 -0.12 1.76
C VAL A 21 -5.88 0.27 0.36
N ALA A 22 -4.62 0.06 0.02
CA ALA A 22 -4.10 0.37 -1.30
C ALA A 22 -4.80 -0.44 -2.42
N GLN A 23 -4.95 -1.74 -2.23
CA GLN A 23 -5.68 -2.60 -3.17
C GLN A 23 -7.12 -2.09 -3.38
N SER A 24 -7.81 -1.71 -2.31
CA SER A 24 -9.20 -1.24 -2.39
C SER A 24 -9.33 0.08 -3.17
N LEU A 25 -8.41 1.02 -2.95
CA LEU A 25 -8.37 2.28 -3.69
C LEU A 25 -8.04 2.05 -5.17
N LEU A 26 -7.01 1.27 -5.48
CA LEU A 26 -6.62 0.95 -6.85
C LEU A 26 -7.70 0.17 -7.59
N PHE A 27 -8.38 -0.74 -6.90
CA PHE A 27 -9.48 -1.49 -7.46
C PHE A 27 -10.66 -0.60 -7.84
N ARG A 28 -11.01 0.40 -7.01
CA ARG A 28 -12.03 1.39 -7.38
C ARG A 28 -11.64 2.18 -8.62
N GLU A 29 -10.41 2.67 -8.68
CA GLU A 29 -9.93 3.45 -9.83
C GLU A 29 -9.88 2.58 -11.10
N PHE A 30 -9.45 1.34 -10.97
CA PHE A 30 -9.51 0.36 -12.05
C PHE A 30 -10.95 0.18 -12.55
N PHE A 31 -11.90 -0.01 -11.64
CA PHE A 31 -13.30 -0.21 -12.03
C PHE A 31 -13.92 1.02 -12.70
N SER A 32 -13.52 2.22 -12.28
CA SER A 32 -13.90 3.48 -12.89
C SER A 32 -13.39 3.59 -14.33
N VAL A 33 -12.10 3.32 -14.57
CA VAL A 33 -11.49 3.46 -15.92
C VAL A 33 -11.98 2.38 -16.88
N PHE A 34 -12.13 1.15 -16.41
CA PHE A 34 -12.50 0.01 -17.25
C PHE A 34 -14.03 -0.14 -17.42
N GLU A 35 -14.83 0.82 -16.91
CA GLU A 35 -16.30 0.85 -16.98
C GLU A 35 -16.93 -0.50 -16.59
N GLY A 36 -16.48 -0.97 -15.43
CA GLY A 36 -16.41 -2.38 -15.11
C GLY A 36 -17.68 -3.19 -15.38
N ASN A 37 -17.45 -4.30 -16.07
CA ASN A 37 -18.33 -5.47 -16.13
C ASN A 37 -17.80 -6.56 -15.19
N GLU A 38 -18.52 -7.67 -15.03
CA GLU A 38 -18.10 -8.79 -14.17
C GLU A 38 -16.73 -9.35 -14.55
N LEU A 39 -16.39 -9.33 -15.84
CA LEU A 39 -15.10 -9.77 -16.35
C LEU A 39 -13.95 -8.86 -15.91
N GLY A 40 -14.21 -7.57 -15.68
CA GLY A 40 -13.26 -6.63 -15.11
C GLY A 40 -12.79 -7.04 -13.71
N PHE A 41 -13.69 -7.56 -12.87
CA PHE A 41 -13.33 -8.13 -11.56
C PHE A 41 -12.39 -9.32 -11.71
N GLY A 42 -12.74 -10.25 -12.62
CA GLY A 42 -11.91 -11.41 -12.92
C GLY A 42 -10.51 -11.00 -13.42
N CYS A 43 -10.44 -10.06 -14.37
CA CYS A 43 -9.17 -9.57 -14.92
C CYS A 43 -8.31 -8.88 -13.86
N PHE A 44 -8.91 -8.07 -12.98
CA PHE A 44 -8.19 -7.41 -11.90
C PHE A 44 -7.59 -8.42 -10.92
N PHE A 45 -8.42 -9.31 -10.35
CA PHE A 45 -7.94 -10.24 -9.32
C PHE A 45 -7.01 -11.32 -9.87
N SER A 46 -7.24 -11.80 -11.10
CA SER A 46 -6.33 -12.76 -11.75
C SER A 46 -4.94 -12.15 -11.98
N SER A 47 -4.87 -10.97 -12.58
CA SER A 47 -3.59 -10.27 -12.78
C SER A 47 -2.91 -9.90 -11.46
N TRP A 48 -3.68 -9.42 -10.48
CA TRP A 48 -3.18 -9.12 -9.14
C TRP A 48 -2.53 -10.36 -8.49
N LEU A 49 -3.25 -11.49 -8.44
CA LEU A 49 -2.75 -12.71 -7.80
C LEU A 49 -1.56 -13.31 -8.56
N LEU A 50 -1.55 -13.24 -9.89
CA LEU A 50 -0.43 -13.71 -10.71
C LEU A 50 0.86 -12.96 -10.38
N TRP A 51 0.79 -11.63 -10.26
CA TRP A 51 1.94 -10.81 -9.92
C TRP A 51 2.36 -10.92 -8.45
N VAL A 52 1.42 -11.10 -7.52
CA VAL A 52 1.76 -11.47 -6.13
C VAL A 52 2.54 -12.78 -6.12
N GLY A 53 2.09 -13.78 -6.86
CA GLY A 53 2.79 -15.05 -7.03
C GLY A 53 4.18 -14.88 -7.63
N ALA A 54 4.30 -14.09 -8.70
CA ALA A 54 5.58 -13.78 -9.34
C ALA A 54 6.55 -13.07 -8.37
N GLY A 55 6.09 -12.09 -7.62
CA GLY A 55 6.88 -11.38 -6.60
C GLY A 55 7.38 -12.33 -5.50
N ALA A 56 6.52 -13.26 -5.06
CA ALA A 56 6.90 -14.27 -4.08
C ALA A 56 7.94 -15.27 -4.64
N LEU A 57 7.79 -15.71 -5.90
CA LEU A 57 8.75 -16.58 -6.57
C LEU A 57 10.12 -15.92 -6.74
N VAL A 58 10.15 -14.65 -7.14
CA VAL A 58 11.39 -13.86 -7.25
C VAL A 58 12.04 -13.67 -5.89
N ALA A 59 11.27 -13.36 -4.85
CA ALA A 59 11.81 -13.28 -3.50
C ALA A 59 12.39 -14.64 -3.03
N ARG A 60 11.73 -15.75 -3.37
CA ARG A 60 12.21 -17.10 -3.05
C ARG A 60 13.47 -17.48 -3.81
N SER A 61 13.63 -17.09 -5.08
CA SER A 61 14.85 -17.38 -5.85
C SER A 61 16.04 -16.53 -5.39
N LEU A 62 15.79 -15.34 -4.86
CA LEU A 62 16.81 -14.41 -4.36
C LEU A 62 17.06 -14.52 -2.85
N THR A 63 17.12 -15.75 -2.30
CA THR A 63 17.23 -16.01 -0.84
C THR A 63 18.35 -15.22 -0.14
N ARG A 64 19.54 -15.10 -0.76
CA ARG A 64 20.67 -14.32 -0.23
C ARG A 64 20.37 -12.83 -0.14
N ALA A 65 19.69 -12.26 -1.16
CA ALA A 65 19.29 -10.86 -1.14
C ALA A 65 18.18 -10.64 -0.11
N VAL A 66 17.21 -11.56 0.00
CA VAL A 66 16.15 -11.51 1.02
C VAL A 66 16.74 -11.45 2.43
N HIS A 67 17.75 -12.26 2.75
CA HIS A 67 18.41 -12.23 4.06
C HIS A 67 19.18 -10.92 4.33
N LYS A 68 19.58 -10.17 3.31
CA LYS A 68 20.12 -8.80 3.49
C LYS A 68 18.99 -7.78 3.64
N LEU A 69 17.91 -7.93 2.86
CA LEU A 69 16.74 -7.05 2.89
C LEU A 69 16.00 -7.13 4.23
N THR A 70 16.08 -8.26 4.95
CA THR A 70 15.51 -8.40 6.30
C THR A 70 16.09 -7.41 7.32
N ASP A 71 17.34 -6.96 7.13
CA ASP A 71 17.95 -5.95 8.00
C ASP A 71 17.35 -4.55 7.79
N PHE A 72 16.78 -4.31 6.61
CA PHE A 72 16.15 -3.05 6.21
C PHE A 72 14.62 -3.14 6.15
N PHE A 73 14.03 -4.21 6.71
CA PHE A 73 12.61 -4.51 6.54
C PHE A 73 11.69 -3.39 7.03
N GLU A 74 12.08 -2.62 8.06
CA GLU A 74 11.30 -1.48 8.56
C GLU A 74 11.12 -0.36 7.51
N TRP A 75 12.04 -0.25 6.55
CA TRP A 75 12.04 0.76 5.48
C TRP A 75 11.46 0.24 4.16
N LEU A 76 11.43 -1.08 4.00
CA LEU A 76 11.00 -1.74 2.77
C LEU A 76 9.56 -1.43 2.36
N PRO A 77 8.58 -1.29 3.29
CA PRO A 77 7.24 -0.82 2.97
C PRO A 77 7.18 0.55 2.27
N LEU A 78 8.23 1.37 2.33
CA LEU A 78 8.28 2.63 1.57
C LEU A 78 8.28 2.42 0.06
N VAL A 79 8.72 1.26 -0.43
CA VAL A 79 8.66 0.91 -1.86
C VAL A 79 7.22 0.82 -2.37
N TYR A 80 6.26 0.68 -1.47
CA TYR A 80 4.83 0.66 -1.78
C TYR A 80 4.33 2.02 -2.29
N LEU A 81 4.93 3.13 -1.86
CA LEU A 81 4.53 4.48 -2.29
C LEU A 81 4.81 4.71 -3.79
N PRO A 82 6.05 4.56 -4.30
CA PRO A 82 6.32 4.72 -5.72
C PRO A 82 5.60 3.65 -6.55
N ALA A 83 5.45 2.42 -6.04
CA ALA A 83 4.69 1.37 -6.71
C ALA A 83 3.21 1.76 -6.86
N PHE A 84 2.59 2.34 -5.83
CA PHE A 84 1.21 2.80 -5.87
C PHE A 84 1.02 3.93 -6.88
N ILE A 85 1.89 4.95 -6.84
CA ILE A 85 1.82 6.07 -7.78
C ILE A 85 1.96 5.58 -9.22
N LEU A 86 2.91 4.67 -9.47
CA LEU A 86 3.12 4.07 -10.79
C LEU A 86 1.89 3.29 -11.25
N GLN A 87 1.33 2.43 -10.40
CA GLN A 87 0.14 1.65 -10.74
C GLN A 87 -1.09 2.53 -10.95
N LEU A 88 -1.31 3.54 -10.11
CA LEU A 88 -2.39 4.51 -10.29
C LEU A 88 -2.25 5.23 -11.64
N HIS A 89 -1.05 5.67 -11.98
CA HIS A 89 -0.78 6.32 -13.26
C HIS A 89 -1.05 5.38 -14.45
N LEU A 90 -0.61 4.12 -14.37
CA LEU A 90 -0.89 3.10 -15.41
C LEU A 90 -2.38 2.83 -15.56
N VAL A 91 -3.12 2.74 -14.45
CA VAL A 91 -4.57 2.53 -14.46
C VAL A 91 -5.29 3.72 -15.09
N GLN A 92 -4.96 4.96 -14.69
CA GLN A 92 -5.58 6.16 -15.25
C GLN A 92 -5.34 6.31 -16.76
N HIS A 93 -4.17 5.87 -17.25
CA HIS A 93 -3.82 5.92 -18.67
C HIS A 93 -4.13 4.62 -19.43
N ALA A 94 -4.82 3.66 -18.81
CA ALA A 94 -5.07 2.34 -19.39
C ALA A 94 -5.80 2.39 -20.75
N ARG A 95 -6.78 3.30 -20.90
CA ARG A 95 -7.51 3.49 -22.17
C ARG A 95 -6.61 4.00 -23.29
N MET A 96 -5.71 4.94 -22.97
CA MET A 96 -4.73 5.46 -23.92
C MET A 96 -3.71 4.39 -24.31
N LEU A 97 -3.23 3.60 -23.35
CA LEU A 97 -2.35 2.44 -23.60
C LEU A 97 -3.01 1.37 -24.49
N ALA A 98 -4.33 1.20 -24.38
CA ALA A 98 -5.11 0.26 -25.18
C ALA A 98 -5.56 0.79 -26.54
N GLY A 99 -5.37 2.09 -26.80
CA GLY A 99 -5.97 2.78 -27.95
C GLY A 99 -7.49 2.62 -27.99
N VAL A 100 -8.15 2.70 -26.83
CA VAL A 100 -9.62 2.61 -26.68
C VAL A 100 -10.16 4.01 -26.50
N GLN A 101 -11.19 4.36 -27.28
CA GLN A 101 -11.79 5.69 -27.17
C GLN A 101 -12.61 5.84 -25.88
N PRO A 102 -12.80 7.08 -25.35
CA PRO A 102 -13.56 7.31 -24.13
C PRO A 102 -15.02 6.82 -24.19
N PHE A 103 -15.61 6.80 -25.39
CA PHE A 103 -17.02 6.41 -25.59
C PHE A 103 -17.20 4.95 -26.00
N GLU A 104 -16.12 4.17 -26.03
CA GLU A 104 -16.13 2.75 -26.38
C GLU A 104 -16.02 1.90 -25.11
N LEU A 105 -16.84 0.85 -25.01
CA LEU A 105 -16.72 -0.13 -23.94
C LEU A 105 -15.34 -0.80 -24.04
N PHE A 106 -14.63 -0.96 -22.91
CA PHE A 106 -13.30 -1.54 -22.92
C PHE A 106 -13.34 -3.00 -23.43
N PRO A 107 -12.77 -3.31 -24.63
CA PRO A 107 -12.87 -4.65 -25.19
C PRO A 107 -12.06 -5.66 -24.36
N LEU A 108 -12.64 -6.83 -24.07
CA LEU A 108 -12.00 -7.85 -23.22
C LEU A 108 -10.59 -8.24 -23.69
N ALA A 109 -10.42 -8.39 -25.01
CA ALA A 109 -9.14 -8.76 -25.63
C ALA A 109 -8.02 -7.74 -25.32
N LYS A 110 -8.37 -6.46 -25.14
CA LYS A 110 -7.45 -5.40 -24.75
C LYS A 110 -7.36 -5.23 -23.23
N MET A 111 -8.45 -5.54 -22.51
CA MET A 111 -8.56 -5.38 -21.07
C MET A 111 -7.54 -6.24 -20.32
N PHE A 112 -7.44 -7.53 -20.66
CA PHE A 112 -6.59 -8.45 -19.90
C PHE A 112 -5.09 -8.11 -19.99
N PRO A 113 -4.49 -7.86 -21.17
CA PRO A 113 -3.08 -7.46 -21.27
C PRO A 113 -2.78 -6.13 -20.54
N VAL A 114 -3.68 -5.16 -20.66
CA VAL A 114 -3.50 -3.85 -20.01
C VAL A 114 -3.68 -3.95 -18.50
N ALA A 115 -4.63 -4.75 -18.01
CA ALA A 115 -4.76 -5.07 -16.60
C ALA A 115 -3.51 -5.77 -16.06
N MET A 116 -2.92 -6.69 -16.84
CA MET A 116 -1.68 -7.35 -16.47
C MET A 116 -0.52 -6.35 -16.34
N LEU A 117 -0.39 -5.40 -17.26
CA LEU A 117 0.63 -4.35 -17.17
C LEU A 117 0.37 -3.40 -16.00
N ALA A 118 -0.87 -2.92 -15.88
CA ALA A 118 -1.26 -1.91 -14.89
C ALA A 118 -1.15 -2.44 -13.47
N ASN A 119 -1.56 -3.68 -13.21
CA ASN A 119 -1.54 -4.26 -11.87
C ASN A 119 -0.15 -4.69 -11.40
N ALA A 120 0.85 -4.77 -12.28
CA ALA A 120 2.18 -5.29 -11.93
C ALA A 120 2.86 -4.61 -10.72
N PRO A 121 2.90 -3.26 -10.59
CA PRO A 121 3.78 -2.61 -9.63
C PRO A 121 3.47 -2.95 -8.17
N VAL A 122 2.23 -2.76 -7.72
CA VAL A 122 1.87 -2.93 -6.30
C VAL A 122 1.72 -4.39 -5.94
N SER A 123 1.11 -5.18 -6.81
CA SER A 123 0.89 -6.62 -6.57
C SER A 123 2.22 -7.39 -6.50
N PHE A 124 3.17 -7.11 -7.38
CA PHE A 124 4.51 -7.70 -7.33
C PHE A 124 5.25 -7.33 -6.04
N VAL A 125 5.24 -6.05 -5.66
CA VAL A 125 5.81 -5.58 -4.40
C VAL A 125 5.15 -6.26 -3.20
N THR A 126 3.84 -6.44 -3.22
CA THR A 126 3.09 -7.09 -2.14
C THR A 126 3.57 -8.54 -1.93
N GLY A 127 3.70 -9.32 -3.02
CA GLY A 127 4.20 -10.70 -2.93
C GLY A 127 5.66 -10.80 -2.47
N LEU A 128 6.50 -9.87 -2.92
CA LEU A 128 7.90 -9.78 -2.51
C LEU A 128 8.01 -9.44 -1.01
N LEU A 129 7.29 -8.41 -0.54
CA LEU A 129 7.29 -8.00 0.86
C LEU A 129 6.74 -9.07 1.80
N PHE A 130 5.69 -9.80 1.39
CA PHE A 130 5.14 -10.91 2.19
C PHE A 130 6.18 -12.02 2.39
N THR A 131 6.90 -12.39 1.33
CA THR A 131 7.94 -13.43 1.41
C THR A 131 9.11 -13.01 2.29
N ILE A 132 9.53 -11.74 2.20
CA ILE A 132 10.56 -11.16 3.07
C ILE A 132 10.06 -11.09 4.53
N ALA A 133 8.80 -10.74 4.76
CA ALA A 133 8.19 -10.71 6.09
C ALA A 133 8.24 -12.10 6.75
N CYS A 134 7.95 -13.15 5.97
CA CYS A 134 8.06 -14.54 6.43
C CYS A 134 9.50 -14.90 6.83
N ALA A 135 10.49 -14.53 6.01
CA ALA A 135 11.91 -14.78 6.31
C ALA A 135 12.37 -14.01 7.56
N TRP A 136 11.96 -12.73 7.68
CA TRP A 136 12.31 -11.86 8.80
C TRP A 136 11.76 -12.37 10.13
N LEU A 137 10.49 -12.81 10.14
CA LEU A 137 9.85 -13.33 11.35
C LEU A 137 10.32 -14.75 11.71
N SER A 138 10.75 -15.54 10.73
CA SER A 138 11.34 -16.86 10.97
C SER A 138 12.73 -16.74 11.62
N GLY A 139 13.59 -15.84 11.14
CA GLY A 139 14.91 -15.58 11.74
C GLY A 139 14.85 -14.92 13.13
N ALA A 140 13.71 -14.34 13.48
CA ALA A 140 13.46 -13.65 14.74
C ALA A 140 13.18 -14.55 15.95
N GLY A 141 12.75 -15.79 15.72
CA GLY A 141 12.27 -16.67 16.78
C GLY A 141 11.54 -17.94 16.30
N GLY A 142 11.76 -18.38 15.05
CA GLY A 142 11.19 -19.63 14.53
C GLY A 142 9.67 -19.64 14.43
N LEU A 143 9.01 -18.47 14.38
CA LEU A 143 7.56 -18.40 14.28
C LEU A 143 7.10 -18.96 12.92
N PRO A 144 6.05 -19.81 12.90
CA PRO A 144 5.59 -20.42 11.65
C PRO A 144 5.02 -19.35 10.70
N PRO A 145 5.18 -19.51 9.38
CA PRO A 145 4.62 -18.59 8.37
C PRO A 145 3.11 -18.33 8.53
N ALA A 146 2.37 -19.31 9.06
CA ALA A 146 0.96 -19.17 9.39
C ALA A 146 0.66 -17.98 10.32
N ARG A 147 1.56 -17.65 11.25
CA ARG A 147 1.38 -16.51 12.15
C ARG A 147 1.61 -15.17 11.44
N VAL A 148 2.52 -15.14 10.46
CA VAL A 148 2.75 -13.96 9.61
C VAL A 148 1.47 -13.69 8.82
N TYR A 149 0.96 -14.72 8.14
CA TYR A 149 -0.29 -14.65 7.39
C TYR A 149 -1.48 -14.24 8.26
N PHE A 150 -1.61 -14.79 9.47
CA PHE A 150 -2.70 -14.41 10.38
C PHE A 150 -2.69 -12.92 10.75
N PHE A 151 -1.53 -12.38 11.14
CA PHE A 151 -1.43 -10.97 11.50
C PHE A 151 -1.54 -10.03 10.29
N GLU A 152 -1.03 -10.45 9.13
CA GLU A 152 -1.17 -9.73 7.87
C GLU A 152 -2.64 -9.69 7.42
N ALA A 153 -3.33 -10.82 7.47
CA ALA A 153 -4.77 -10.89 7.18
C ALA A 153 -5.63 -10.09 8.16
N LEU A 154 -5.30 -10.10 9.46
CA LEU A 154 -5.97 -9.24 10.45
C LEU A 154 -5.76 -7.75 10.15
N GLY A 155 -4.53 -7.39 9.79
CA GLY A 155 -4.19 -6.06 9.33
C GLY A 155 -5.03 -5.66 8.12
N GLY A 156 -5.06 -6.53 7.11
CA GLY A 156 -5.87 -6.36 5.91
C GLY A 156 -7.34 -6.14 6.24
N GLY A 157 -7.95 -7.02 7.03
CA GLY A 157 -9.34 -6.88 7.47
C GLY A 157 -9.62 -5.53 8.14
N ALA A 158 -8.75 -5.08 9.04
CA ALA A 158 -8.85 -3.76 9.65
C ALA A 158 -8.70 -2.62 8.62
N GLY A 159 -7.80 -2.77 7.65
CA GLY A 159 -7.62 -1.83 6.54
C GLY A 159 -8.86 -1.71 5.66
N GLY A 160 -9.51 -2.84 5.38
CA GLY A 160 -10.77 -2.90 4.62
C GLY A 160 -11.89 -2.14 5.31
N VAL A 161 -12.09 -2.42 6.61
CA VAL A 161 -13.07 -1.68 7.42
C VAL A 161 -12.75 -0.17 7.44
N ALA A 162 -11.48 0.19 7.62
CA ALA A 162 -11.06 1.59 7.69
C ALA A 162 -11.29 2.33 6.37
N VAL A 163 -10.94 1.76 5.22
CA VAL A 163 -11.15 2.39 3.92
C VAL A 163 -12.64 2.48 3.59
N THR A 164 -13.43 1.45 3.89
CA THR A 164 -14.88 1.50 3.71
C THR A 164 -15.51 2.59 4.56
N ALA A 165 -15.13 2.71 5.84
CA ALA A 165 -15.63 3.76 6.71
C ALA A 165 -15.22 5.17 6.23
N ALA A 166 -13.98 5.36 5.79
CA ALA A 166 -13.51 6.64 5.27
C ALA A 166 -14.24 7.05 3.99
N LEU A 167 -14.43 6.13 3.05
CA LEU A 167 -15.19 6.38 1.82
C LEU A 167 -16.68 6.66 2.13
N ALA A 168 -17.28 5.93 3.08
CA ALA A 168 -18.65 6.18 3.52
C ALA A 168 -18.82 7.54 4.21
N ALA A 169 -17.78 8.03 4.89
CA ALA A 169 -17.72 9.37 5.46
C ALA A 169 -17.46 10.47 4.41
N GLY A 170 -17.36 10.12 3.12
CA GLY A 170 -17.15 11.06 2.03
C GLY A 170 -15.71 11.53 1.86
N TRP A 171 -14.73 10.82 2.45
CA TRP A 171 -13.33 11.18 2.25
C TRP A 171 -12.89 10.85 0.82
N PRO A 172 -12.21 11.76 0.13
CA PRO A 172 -11.72 11.49 -1.22
C PRO A 172 -10.57 10.48 -1.17
N ALA A 173 -10.45 9.66 -2.23
CA ALA A 173 -9.51 8.54 -2.29
C ALA A 173 -8.05 9.01 -2.15
N GLU A 174 -7.76 10.20 -2.66
CA GLU A 174 -6.46 10.86 -2.59
C GLU A 174 -6.08 11.18 -1.14
N THR A 175 -7.03 11.65 -0.32
CA THR A 175 -6.79 11.92 1.10
C THR A 175 -6.50 10.63 1.85
N ILE A 176 -7.25 9.56 1.58
CA ILE A 176 -7.00 8.25 2.19
C ILE A 176 -5.59 7.75 1.81
N PHE A 177 -5.21 7.89 0.54
CA PHE A 177 -3.87 7.52 0.09
C PHE A 177 -2.76 8.38 0.71
N LEU A 178 -2.97 9.69 0.86
CA LEU A 178 -2.01 10.58 1.51
C LEU A 178 -1.82 10.25 2.99
N VAL A 179 -2.91 9.99 3.71
CA VAL A 179 -2.86 9.52 5.09
C VAL A 179 -2.09 8.20 5.16
N LEU A 180 -2.31 7.31 4.18
CA LEU A 180 -1.57 6.06 4.04
C LEU A 180 -0.07 6.29 3.88
N ALA A 181 0.32 7.19 2.97
CA ALA A 181 1.70 7.51 2.66
C ALA A 181 2.41 8.12 3.87
N VAL A 182 1.75 9.03 4.61
CA VAL A 182 2.29 9.63 5.83
C VAL A 182 2.46 8.57 6.91
N ALA A 183 1.45 7.74 7.15
CA ALA A 183 1.48 6.68 8.16
C ALA A 183 2.56 5.62 7.88
N ASN A 184 2.81 5.32 6.60
CA ASN A 184 3.84 4.36 6.18
C ASN A 184 5.25 5.00 6.13
N SER A 185 5.35 6.33 6.11
CA SER A 185 6.64 7.04 6.09
C SER A 185 7.25 7.23 7.48
N SER A 186 8.59 7.29 7.53
CA SER A 186 9.31 7.73 8.74
C SER A 186 9.03 9.19 9.13
N LEU A 187 8.28 9.94 8.32
CA LEU A 187 7.87 11.31 8.61
C LEU A 187 7.01 11.37 9.87
N ALA A 188 6.06 10.44 10.04
CA ALA A 188 5.20 10.41 11.22
C ALA A 188 6.01 10.15 12.51
N THR A 189 7.02 9.28 12.44
CA THR A 189 7.88 8.96 13.59
C THR A 189 8.94 10.03 13.86
N ARG A 190 9.53 10.62 12.82
CA ARG A 190 10.47 11.75 12.93
C ARG A 190 9.79 13.03 13.39
N PHE A 191 8.61 13.35 12.86
CA PHE A 191 7.80 14.46 13.34
C PHE A 191 7.43 14.25 14.81
N HIS A 192 7.01 13.04 15.20
CA HIS A 192 6.73 12.76 16.61
C HIS A 192 7.99 12.92 17.47
N ASP A 193 9.14 12.40 17.04
CA ASP A 193 10.40 12.56 17.79
C ASP A 193 10.89 14.03 17.86
N LEU A 194 10.57 14.87 16.87
CA LEU A 194 10.97 16.28 16.81
C LEU A 194 9.98 17.23 17.50
N ALA A 195 8.68 17.00 17.33
CA ALA A 195 7.60 17.82 17.88
C ALA A 195 7.21 17.40 19.30
N PHE A 196 7.36 16.12 19.65
CA PHE A 196 6.98 15.56 20.94
C PHE A 196 8.14 14.77 21.56
N ASN A 197 8.87 15.40 22.50
CA ASN A 197 9.95 14.74 23.23
C ASN A 197 9.45 13.78 24.34
N ASN A 198 8.32 13.09 24.10
CA ASN A 198 7.69 12.15 25.03
C ASN A 198 8.23 10.74 24.81
N LYS A 199 9.46 10.52 25.30
CA LYS A 199 10.07 9.19 25.41
C LYS A 199 10.04 8.76 26.87
N LEU A 200 9.58 7.54 27.14
CA LEU A 200 9.73 6.94 28.47
C LEU A 200 11.21 6.73 28.77
N TYR A 201 11.56 6.61 30.07
CA TYR A 201 12.90 6.22 30.53
C TYR A 201 13.46 4.96 29.84
N SER A 202 12.59 4.12 29.26
CA SER A 202 12.96 2.94 28.46
C SER A 202 13.21 3.22 26.96
N ALA A 203 13.38 4.50 26.57
CA ALA A 203 13.50 4.98 25.18
C ALA A 203 12.31 4.60 24.25
N ARG A 204 11.18 4.17 24.81
CA ARG A 204 9.95 3.90 24.05
C ARG A 204 9.13 5.18 23.87
N ARG A 205 8.61 5.40 22.66
CA ARG A 205 7.75 6.53 22.29
C ARG A 205 6.37 6.37 22.94
N ARG A 206 5.85 7.44 23.57
CA ARG A 206 4.49 7.48 24.11
C ARG A 206 3.59 8.25 23.14
N TYR A 207 2.69 7.55 22.47
CA TYR A 207 1.65 8.16 21.63
C TYR A 207 0.45 8.50 22.52
N ILE A 208 0.18 9.79 22.71
CA ILE A 208 -0.94 10.29 23.52
C ILE A 208 -1.98 10.87 22.56
N THR A 209 -3.24 10.46 22.70
CA THR A 209 -4.36 10.84 21.81
C THR A 209 -4.51 12.35 21.62
N GLN A 210 -4.17 13.15 22.63
CA GLN A 210 -4.20 14.62 22.56
C GLN A 210 -3.26 15.25 21.52
N TYR A 211 -2.22 14.52 21.08
CA TYR A 211 -1.26 15.01 20.08
C TYR A 211 -1.55 14.50 18.66
N VAL A 212 -2.52 13.59 18.50
CA VAL A 212 -2.87 13.04 17.18
C VAL A 212 -3.34 14.15 16.24
N ALA A 213 -4.05 15.16 16.75
CA ALA A 213 -4.51 16.31 15.97
C ALA A 213 -3.37 17.23 15.47
N GLN A 214 -2.17 17.13 16.06
CA GLN A 214 -1.01 17.95 15.71
C GLN A 214 -0.07 17.25 14.72
N TYR A 215 -0.38 16.01 14.33
CA TYR A 215 0.39 15.33 13.29
C TYR A 215 0.27 16.09 11.96
N PRO A 216 1.33 16.07 11.13
CA PRO A 216 1.34 16.72 9.82
C PRO A 216 0.50 15.87 8.85
N LEU A 217 -0.81 15.90 9.04
CA LEU A 217 -1.76 15.43 8.06
C LEU A 217 -1.88 16.52 7.00
N PRO A 218 -1.71 16.20 5.71
CA PRO A 218 -1.84 17.19 4.66
C PRO A 218 -3.24 17.78 4.67
N ASP A 219 -3.34 19.08 5.00
CA ASP A 219 -4.60 19.82 4.96
C ASP A 219 -5.03 19.96 3.50
N CYS A 220 -6.08 19.22 3.13
CA CYS A 220 -6.66 19.21 1.80
C CYS A 220 -7.31 20.56 1.45
N GLY A 221 -7.63 21.39 2.44
CA GLY A 221 -8.17 22.74 2.26
C GLY A 221 -7.10 23.81 2.01
N SER A 222 -5.82 23.52 2.31
CA SER A 222 -4.76 24.51 2.23
C SER A 222 -4.47 24.93 0.78
N LYS A 223 -4.13 26.22 0.58
CA LYS A 223 -3.77 26.77 -0.74
C LYS A 223 -2.67 25.96 -1.45
N PRO A 224 -1.61 25.47 -0.78
CA PRO A 224 -0.61 24.60 -1.41
C PRO A 224 -1.20 23.27 -1.90
N SER A 225 -2.01 22.59 -1.08
CA SER A 225 -2.64 21.32 -1.47
C SER A 225 -3.58 21.49 -2.66
N ARG A 226 -4.41 22.54 -2.68
CA ARG A 226 -5.26 22.85 -3.84
C ARG A 226 -4.46 23.15 -5.09
N ARG A 227 -3.34 23.87 -4.96
CA ARG A 227 -2.45 24.19 -6.08
C ARG A 227 -1.76 22.95 -6.64
N ILE A 228 -1.38 22.01 -5.79
CA ILE A 228 -0.84 20.70 -6.21
C ILE A 228 -1.94 19.91 -6.92
N MET A 229 -3.17 19.86 -6.38
CA MET A 229 -4.31 19.19 -7.02
C MET A 229 -4.65 19.79 -8.39
N GLU A 230 -4.69 21.13 -8.51
CA GLU A 230 -4.89 21.84 -9.79
C GLU A 230 -3.77 21.54 -10.79
N LEU A 231 -2.52 21.46 -10.34
CA LEU A 231 -1.39 21.10 -11.19
C LEU A 231 -1.47 19.65 -11.65
N THR A 232 -1.86 18.71 -10.77
CA THR A 232 -2.06 17.31 -11.14
C THR A 232 -3.22 17.16 -12.14
N GLN A 233 -4.32 17.89 -11.97
CA GLN A 233 -5.44 17.91 -12.91
C GLN A 233 -5.13 18.53 -14.28
N ARG A 234 -4.07 19.35 -14.40
CA ARG A 234 -3.61 19.91 -15.69
C ARG A 234 -2.63 19.00 -16.43
N ILE A 235 -2.08 18.00 -15.75
CA ILE A 235 -1.11 17.05 -16.31
C ILE A 235 -1.82 15.76 -16.76
N CYS A 236 -3.01 15.47 -16.21
CA CYS A 236 -3.98 14.52 -16.75
C CYS A 236 -4.85 15.17 -17.83
#